data_AF-A0AAD7HFN7-F1
#
_entry.id   AF-A0AAD7HFN7-F1
#
_cell.length_a   1.000
_cell.length_b   1.000
_cell.length_c   1.000
_cell.angle_alpha   90.00
_cell.angle_beta   90.00
_cell.angle_gamma   90.00
#
_symmetry.space_group_name_H-M   'P 1'
#
loop_
_entity.id
_entity.type
_entity.pdbx_description
1 polymer ?
#
loop_
_entity_poly.entity_id
_entity_poly.type
_entity_poly.pdbx_seq_one_letter_code
_entity_poly.pdbx_strand_id
1 'polypeptide(L)'
;TRGQGVLRQINVKIHKAKLRYRYVRHALTRLKDHGAWERELRILEESDVRALNERALTEEEAVQRKGMHDYEGIEEEGGIAALGAVALGESRRTLSWIWYTAKTTDPNKAELVEALRVEWCKAYARMCRWREDVVLVEEEMRRTIEYGYWASVEWLARANARTIRGGSEELEEGLVAYAFEQA
;
A
#
# COMPACT_ATOMS: atom_id res chain seq x y z
N THR A 1 14.29 7.68 16.13
CA THR A 1 15.72 7.49 16.49
C THR A 1 16.10 6.05 16.84
N ARG A 2 15.30 5.24 17.56
CA ARG A 2 15.65 3.82 17.83
C ARG A 2 15.31 2.83 16.69
N GLY A 3 14.20 3.05 15.99
CA GLY A 3 13.78 2.19 14.86
C GLY A 3 14.72 2.23 13.65
N GLN A 4 15.28 3.41 13.35
CA GLN A 4 16.24 3.60 12.26
C GLN A 4 17.52 2.77 12.47
N GLY A 5 18.02 2.67 13.71
CA GLY A 5 19.19 1.85 14.03
C GLY A 5 18.96 0.36 13.78
N VAL A 6 17.77 -0.15 14.12
CA VAL A 6 17.40 -1.56 13.87
C VAL A 6 17.31 -1.84 12.37
N LEU A 7 16.67 -0.93 11.60
CA LEU A 7 16.57 -1.06 10.14
C LEU A 7 17.95 -1.09 9.48
N ARG A 8 18.87 -0.20 9.88
CA ARG A 8 20.25 -0.22 9.37
C ARG A 8 20.95 -1.55 9.63
N GLN A 9 20.84 -2.09 10.85
CA GLN A 9 21.44 -3.39 11.17
C GLN A 9 20.88 -4.53 10.32
N ILE A 10 19.56 -4.51 10.04
CA ILE A 10 18.92 -5.47 9.15
C ILE A 10 19.46 -5.32 7.73
N ASN A 11 19.52 -4.10 7.20
CA ASN A 11 20.04 -3.82 5.85
C ASN A 11 21.48 -4.30 5.67
N VAL A 12 22.35 -4.07 6.65
CA VAL A 12 23.73 -4.56 6.63
C VAL A 12 23.78 -6.09 6.57
N LYS A 13 22.92 -6.78 7.35
CA LYS A 13 22.84 -8.25 7.32
C LYS A 13 22.34 -8.75 5.97
N ILE A 14 21.32 -8.12 5.39
CA ILE A 14 20.79 -8.44 4.07
C ILE A 14 21.89 -8.28 3.00
N HIS A 15 22.60 -7.15 3.01
CA HIS A 15 23.67 -6.88 2.07
C HIS A 15 24.79 -7.94 2.16
N LYS A 16 25.23 -8.27 3.39
CA LYS A 16 26.23 -9.32 3.62
C LYS A 16 25.77 -10.68 3.12
N ALA A 17 24.52 -11.06 3.37
CA ALA A 17 23.95 -12.32 2.90
C ALA A 17 23.88 -12.38 1.37
N LYS A 18 23.45 -11.29 0.73
CA LYS A 18 23.39 -11.13 -0.72
C LYS A 18 24.77 -11.28 -1.38
N LEU A 19 25.77 -10.57 -0.87
CA LEU A 19 27.14 -10.68 -1.37
C LEU A 19 27.67 -12.10 -1.23
N ARG A 20 27.47 -12.72 -0.07
CA ARG A 20 27.90 -14.10 0.18
C ARG A 20 27.25 -15.08 -0.79
N TYR A 21 25.95 -14.95 -1.03
CA TYR A 21 25.23 -15.79 -1.99
C TYR A 21 25.80 -15.65 -3.40
N ARG A 22 25.93 -14.42 -3.90
CA ARG A 22 26.45 -14.14 -5.25
C ARG A 22 27.89 -14.66 -5.41
N TYR A 23 28.74 -14.43 -4.41
CA TYR A 23 30.12 -14.93 -4.39
C TYR A 23 30.18 -16.45 -4.45
N VAL A 24 29.45 -17.14 -3.56
CA VAL A 24 29.44 -18.61 -3.51
C VAL A 24 28.90 -19.20 -4.80
N ARG A 25 27.83 -18.63 -5.37
CA ARG A 25 27.28 -19.07 -6.66
C ARG A 25 28.31 -18.92 -7.79
N HIS A 26 29.01 -17.79 -7.85
CA HIS A 26 30.03 -17.55 -8.87
C HIS A 26 31.28 -18.45 -8.69
N ALA A 27 31.66 -18.76 -7.45
CA ALA A 27 32.67 -19.78 -7.20
C ALA A 27 32.19 -21.17 -7.67
N LEU A 28 30.92 -21.51 -7.41
CA LEU A 28 30.33 -22.78 -7.80
C LEU A 28 30.25 -22.94 -9.32
N THR A 29 29.94 -21.89 -10.08
CA THR A 29 29.99 -21.91 -11.55
C THR A 29 31.39 -22.20 -12.11
N ARG A 30 32.45 -21.90 -11.35
CA ARG A 30 33.84 -22.16 -11.76
C ARG A 30 34.30 -23.57 -11.38
N LEU A 31 33.75 -24.12 -10.30
CA LEU A 31 34.15 -25.41 -9.74
C LEU A 31 33.33 -26.58 -10.28
N LYS A 32 32.09 -26.34 -10.69
CA LYS A 32 31.14 -27.38 -11.09
C LYS A 32 30.51 -27.02 -12.42
N ASP A 33 30.40 -28.00 -13.30
CA ASP A 33 29.71 -27.84 -14.57
C ASP A 33 28.25 -27.44 -14.38
N HIS A 34 27.70 -26.80 -15.40
CA HIS A 34 26.28 -26.42 -15.48
C HIS A 34 25.38 -27.64 -15.22
N GLY A 35 24.29 -27.46 -14.46
CA GLY A 35 23.44 -28.59 -14.12
C GLY A 35 22.28 -28.28 -13.18
N ALA A 36 21.71 -29.32 -12.58
CA ALA A 36 20.51 -29.22 -11.74
C ALA A 36 20.62 -28.23 -10.58
N TRP A 37 21.85 -27.97 -10.11
CA TRP A 37 22.11 -27.03 -9.03
C TRP A 37 21.79 -25.58 -9.39
N GLU A 38 21.87 -25.19 -10.67
CA GLU A 38 21.53 -23.82 -11.11
C GLU A 38 20.04 -23.52 -11.01
N ARG A 39 19.20 -24.56 -11.06
CA ARG A 39 17.74 -24.44 -10.85
C ARG A 39 17.40 -24.17 -9.38
N GLU A 40 18.20 -24.71 -8.46
CA GLU A 40 18.05 -24.49 -7.03
C GLU A 40 18.71 -23.17 -6.58
N LEU A 41 19.91 -22.88 -7.07
CA LEU A 41 20.69 -21.68 -6.78
C LEU A 41 20.65 -20.71 -7.97
N ARG A 42 19.51 -20.04 -8.12
CA ARG A 42 19.26 -19.08 -9.20
C ARG A 42 20.14 -17.83 -9.07
N ILE A 43 20.26 -17.06 -10.15
CA ILE A 43 20.88 -15.74 -10.08
C ILE A 43 20.01 -14.87 -9.15
N LEU A 44 20.65 -14.19 -8.20
CA LEU A 44 19.97 -13.31 -7.25
C LEU A 44 20.03 -11.88 -7.76
N GLU A 45 18.96 -11.42 -8.37
CA GLU A 45 18.80 -10.05 -8.82
C GLU A 45 18.50 -9.11 -7.65
N GLU A 46 18.67 -7.81 -7.85
CA GLU A 46 18.32 -6.83 -6.83
C GLU A 46 16.84 -6.86 -6.47
N SER A 47 16.01 -7.01 -7.51
CA SER A 47 14.55 -7.10 -7.41
C SER A 47 14.07 -8.38 -6.73
N ASP A 48 14.94 -9.37 -6.50
CA ASP A 48 14.57 -10.59 -5.78
C ASP A 48 14.61 -10.39 -4.25
N VAL A 49 15.41 -9.44 -3.75
CA VAL A 49 15.57 -9.21 -2.31
C VAL A 49 14.44 -8.32 -1.82
N ARG A 50 13.29 -8.94 -1.54
CA ARG A 50 12.08 -8.26 -1.06
C ARG A 50 11.50 -8.99 0.15
N ALA A 51 11.02 -8.23 1.13
CA ALA A 51 10.27 -8.83 2.23
C ALA A 51 8.94 -9.44 1.72
N LEU A 52 8.39 -10.41 2.44
CA LEU A 52 7.15 -11.11 2.10
C LEU A 52 5.95 -10.17 1.84
N ASN A 53 6.04 -8.94 2.34
CA ASN A 53 4.96 -7.96 2.36
C ASN A 53 5.34 -6.58 1.85
N GLU A 54 6.57 -6.42 1.34
CA GLU A 54 7.08 -5.13 0.89
C GLU A 54 6.30 -4.70 -0.36
N ARG A 55 5.53 -3.62 -0.23
CA ARG A 55 4.93 -2.95 -1.38
C ARG A 55 6.08 -2.28 -2.14
N ALA A 56 6.06 -2.37 -3.47
CA ALA A 56 6.87 -1.45 -4.26
C ALA A 56 6.49 -0.02 -3.84
N LEU A 57 7.47 0.79 -3.45
CA LEU A 57 7.25 2.23 -3.33
C LEU A 57 6.74 2.71 -4.70
N THR A 58 5.73 3.57 -4.72
CA THR A 58 5.37 4.24 -5.98
C THR A 58 6.57 5.05 -6.47
N GLU A 59 6.67 5.28 -7.78
CA GLU A 59 7.75 6.10 -8.35
C GLU A 59 7.81 7.47 -7.67
N GLU A 60 6.66 8.03 -7.31
CA GLU A 60 6.51 9.28 -6.56
C GLU A 60 7.06 9.18 -5.13
N GLU A 61 6.74 8.13 -4.40
CA GLU A 61 7.30 7.92 -3.05
C GLU A 61 8.81 7.70 -3.10
N ALA A 62 9.34 7.05 -4.15
CA ALA A 62 10.78 6.86 -4.33
C ALA A 62 11.51 8.18 -4.65
N VAL A 63 10.88 9.04 -5.46
CA VAL A 63 11.36 10.38 -5.77
C VAL A 63 11.29 11.29 -4.54
N GLN A 64 10.20 11.26 -3.76
CA GLN A 64 10.08 12.03 -2.52
C GLN A 64 11.13 11.60 -1.48
N ARG A 65 11.42 10.30 -1.39
CA ARG A 65 12.47 9.78 -0.50
C ARG A 65 13.87 10.18 -0.95
N LYS A 66 14.13 10.22 -2.27
CA LYS A 66 15.36 10.79 -2.83
C LYS A 66 15.48 12.28 -2.52
N GLY A 67 14.40 13.06 -2.69
CA GLY A 67 14.39 14.49 -2.36
C GLY A 67 14.62 14.79 -0.88
N MET A 68 14.12 13.95 0.03
CA MET A 68 14.45 14.03 1.46
C MET A 68 15.93 13.72 1.75
N HIS A 69 16.51 12.77 1.03
CA HIS A 69 17.90 12.35 1.20
C HIS A 69 18.90 13.42 0.73
N ASP A 70 18.59 14.12 -0.37
CA ASP A 70 19.42 15.22 -0.88
C ASP A 70 19.42 16.45 0.06
N TYR A 71 18.39 16.60 0.90
CA TYR A 71 18.27 17.71 1.87
C TYR A 71 19.01 17.45 3.20
N GLU A 72 19.22 16.18 3.58
CA GLU A 72 19.84 15.80 4.87
C GLU A 72 21.35 15.50 4.78
N GLY A 73 21.96 15.47 3.57
CA GLY A 73 23.42 15.43 3.41
C GLY A 73 24.11 14.18 3.99
N ILE A 74 23.40 13.06 4.13
CA ILE A 74 23.97 11.79 4.60
C ILE A 74 24.36 10.95 3.37
N GLU A 75 25.66 10.83 3.10
CA GLU A 75 26.17 9.87 2.12
C GLU A 75 26.08 8.45 2.69
N GLU A 76 24.93 7.77 2.51
CA GLU A 76 24.84 6.32 2.71
C GLU A 76 25.25 5.61 1.40
N GLU A 77 26.49 5.09 1.37
CA GLU A 77 26.95 4.17 0.32
C GLU A 77 25.95 3.01 0.13
N GLY A 78 25.23 3.02 -0.99
CA GLY A 78 24.69 1.82 -1.63
C GLY A 78 23.57 1.08 -0.90
N GLY A 79 22.61 1.80 -0.32
CA GLY A 79 21.37 1.22 0.19
C GLY A 79 20.56 0.50 -0.90
N ILE A 80 20.08 -0.71 -0.59
CA ILE A 80 19.21 -1.57 -1.41
C ILE A 80 17.85 -0.89 -1.55
N ALA A 81 17.77 0.16 -2.37
CA ALA A 81 16.58 1.00 -2.49
C ALA A 81 16.43 1.57 -3.89
N ALA A 82 16.54 0.72 -4.92
CA ALA A 82 16.03 1.00 -6.26
C ALA A 82 16.34 -0.19 -7.16
N LEU A 83 15.38 -1.08 -7.45
CA LEU A 83 15.41 -1.76 -8.75
C LEU A 83 14.06 -2.41 -9.09
N GLY A 84 13.33 -1.69 -9.94
CA GLY A 84 12.45 -2.18 -11.02
C GLY A 84 11.57 -3.39 -10.74
N ALA A 85 10.28 -3.15 -10.48
CA ALA A 85 9.19 -3.97 -10.98
C ALA A 85 7.87 -3.19 -10.94
N VAL A 86 7.17 -3.21 -12.06
CA VAL A 86 5.91 -2.56 -12.42
C VAL A 86 4.90 -2.45 -11.26
N ALA A 87 4.27 -1.28 -11.15
CA ALA A 87 3.11 -1.00 -10.31
C ALA A 87 1.95 -1.98 -10.57
N LEU A 88 2.01 -3.13 -9.94
CA LEU A 88 0.93 -4.10 -9.93
C LEU A 88 0.11 -3.81 -8.67
N GLY A 89 -1.20 -3.55 -8.86
CA GLY A 89 -2.15 -3.49 -7.75
C GLY A 89 -2.00 -4.72 -6.85
N GLU A 90 -2.39 -4.62 -5.57
CA GLU A 90 -2.12 -5.67 -4.58
C GLU A 90 -2.54 -7.08 -5.02
N SER A 91 -3.55 -7.17 -5.91
CA SER A 91 -4.07 -8.41 -6.49
C SER A 91 -3.14 -9.13 -7.47
N ARG A 92 -2.10 -8.48 -8.02
CA ARG A 92 -1.18 -9.05 -9.02
C ARG A 92 0.26 -9.21 -8.53
N ARG A 93 0.49 -9.15 -7.22
CA ARG A 93 1.84 -9.29 -6.65
C ARG A 93 2.31 -10.74 -6.72
N THR A 94 3.49 -10.97 -7.28
CA THR A 94 4.21 -12.25 -7.24
C THR A 94 5.33 -12.18 -6.20
N LEU A 95 5.34 -13.11 -5.24
CA LEU A 95 6.46 -13.21 -4.29
C LEU A 95 7.76 -13.54 -5.02
N SER A 96 8.88 -13.02 -4.49
CA SER A 96 10.21 -13.38 -4.99
C SER A 96 10.45 -14.88 -4.87
N TRP A 97 11.24 -15.43 -5.80
CA TRP A 97 11.50 -16.86 -5.87
C TRP A 97 12.18 -17.41 -4.61
N ILE A 98 12.89 -16.54 -3.86
CA ILE A 98 13.54 -16.87 -2.60
C ILE A 98 12.57 -17.37 -1.52
N TRP A 99 11.27 -17.06 -1.66
CA TRP A 99 10.23 -17.50 -0.73
C TRP A 99 9.61 -18.86 -1.08
N TYR A 100 9.86 -19.40 -2.28
CA TYR A 100 9.34 -20.70 -2.71
C TYR A 100 10.32 -21.86 -2.52
N THR A 101 11.55 -21.61 -2.07
CA THR A 101 12.64 -22.60 -2.01
C THR A 101 12.78 -23.31 -0.66
N ALA A 102 11.90 -23.04 0.31
CA ALA A 102 11.95 -23.66 1.62
C ALA A 102 11.72 -25.19 1.52
N LYS A 103 12.80 -25.96 1.63
CA LYS A 103 12.75 -27.42 1.69
C LYS A 103 12.23 -27.85 3.07
N THR A 104 11.65 -29.04 3.19
CA THR A 104 11.12 -29.58 4.46
C THR A 104 12.15 -29.63 5.59
N THR A 105 13.45 -29.70 5.23
CA THR A 105 14.61 -29.77 6.12
C THR A 105 15.26 -28.40 6.42
N ASP A 106 14.64 -27.30 6.00
CA ASP A 106 15.20 -25.96 6.22
C ASP A 106 15.15 -25.59 7.72
N PRO A 107 16.28 -25.26 8.37
CA PRO A 107 16.29 -24.80 9.76
C PRO A 107 15.46 -23.53 9.98
N ASN A 108 15.28 -22.70 8.93
CA ASN A 108 14.53 -21.44 9.01
C ASN A 108 13.03 -21.62 8.71
N LYS A 109 12.55 -22.86 8.56
CA LYS A 109 11.13 -23.14 8.27
C LYS A 109 10.19 -22.58 9.35
N ALA A 110 10.60 -22.60 10.62
CA ALA A 110 9.79 -22.06 11.70
C ALA A 110 9.59 -20.54 11.55
N GLU A 111 10.66 -19.80 11.26
CA GLU A 111 10.61 -18.35 11.03
C GLU A 111 9.77 -18.00 9.80
N LEU A 112 9.87 -18.79 8.73
CA LEU A 112 9.03 -18.63 7.53
C LEU A 112 7.54 -18.84 7.85
N VAL A 113 7.21 -19.89 8.60
CA VAL A 113 5.83 -20.17 9.01
C VAL A 113 5.29 -19.05 9.91
N GLU A 114 6.11 -18.52 10.81
CA GLU A 114 5.74 -17.38 11.64
C GLU A 114 5.48 -16.13 10.80
N ALA A 115 6.36 -15.80 9.85
CA ALA A 115 6.17 -14.71 8.92
C ALA A 115 4.87 -14.87 8.10
N LEU A 116 4.59 -16.08 7.60
CA LEU A 116 3.34 -16.38 6.89
C LEU A 116 2.09 -16.22 7.77
N ARG A 117 2.15 -16.60 9.05
CA ARG A 117 1.05 -16.39 10.00
C ARG A 117 0.77 -14.92 10.24
N VAL A 118 1.82 -14.12 10.44
CA VAL A 118 1.71 -12.66 10.56
C VAL A 118 1.03 -12.09 9.31
N GLU A 119 1.41 -12.57 8.14
CA GLU A 119 0.83 -12.11 6.89
C GLU A 119 -0.63 -12.52 6.68
N TRP A 120 -0.96 -13.74 7.06
CA TRP A 120 -2.34 -14.19 7.09
C TRP A 120 -3.19 -13.34 8.03
N CYS A 121 -2.71 -13.05 9.25
CA CYS A 121 -3.42 -12.19 10.20
C CYS A 121 -3.65 -10.77 9.65
N LYS A 122 -2.66 -10.18 8.97
CA LYS A 122 -2.81 -8.86 8.32
C LYS A 122 -3.83 -8.91 7.18
N ALA A 123 -3.79 -9.94 6.35
CA ALA A 123 -4.74 -10.13 5.25
C ALA A 123 -6.17 -10.35 5.78
N TYR A 124 -6.32 -11.16 6.82
CA TYR A 124 -7.59 -11.40 7.50
C TYR A 124 -8.15 -10.11 8.12
N ALA A 125 -7.31 -9.31 8.79
CA ALA A 125 -7.73 -8.02 9.33
C ALA A 125 -8.17 -7.02 8.23
N ARG A 126 -7.52 -7.03 7.06
CA ARG A 126 -7.99 -6.25 5.90
C ARG A 126 -9.34 -6.75 5.39
N MET A 127 -9.51 -8.06 5.27
CA MET A 127 -10.78 -8.67 4.85
C MET A 127 -11.92 -8.35 5.82
N CYS A 128 -11.70 -8.42 7.13
CA CYS A 128 -12.69 -8.04 8.13
C CYS A 128 -13.10 -6.57 8.00
N ARG A 129 -12.13 -5.65 7.87
CA ARG A 129 -12.41 -4.23 7.64
C ARG A 129 -13.18 -3.99 6.35
N TRP A 130 -12.76 -4.60 5.24
CA TRP A 130 -13.48 -4.48 3.98
C TRP A 130 -14.93 -4.97 4.08
N ARG A 131 -15.19 -6.01 4.86
CA ARG A 131 -16.56 -6.48 5.09
C ARG A 131 -17.39 -5.42 5.82
N GLU A 132 -16.81 -4.73 6.80
CA GLU A 132 -17.46 -3.62 7.50
C GLU A 132 -17.67 -2.42 6.56
N ASP A 133 -16.64 -2.06 5.78
CA ASP A 133 -16.67 -0.96 4.82
C ASP A 133 -17.78 -1.14 3.78
N VAL A 134 -17.99 -2.36 3.27
CA VAL A 134 -19.08 -2.65 2.33
C VAL A 134 -20.45 -2.34 2.94
N VAL A 135 -20.69 -2.80 4.18
CA VAL A 135 -21.95 -2.54 4.89
C VAL A 135 -22.12 -1.04 5.16
N LEU A 136 -21.04 -0.35 5.55
CA LEU A 136 -21.05 1.10 5.78
C LEU A 136 -21.35 1.87 4.49
N VAL A 137 -20.74 1.50 3.37
CA VAL A 137 -20.98 2.14 2.07
C VAL A 137 -22.43 1.95 1.63
N GLU A 138 -23.00 0.76 1.77
CA GLU A 138 -24.42 0.52 1.46
C GLU A 138 -25.34 1.40 2.32
N GLU A 139 -25.05 1.52 3.62
CA GLU A 139 -25.83 2.36 4.52
C GLU A 139 -25.64 3.87 4.23
N GLU A 140 -24.43 4.32 3.90
CA GLU A 140 -24.18 5.70 3.49
C GLU A 140 -24.87 6.04 2.16
N MET A 141 -24.91 5.12 1.21
CA MET A 141 -25.69 5.27 -0.02
C MET A 141 -27.18 5.46 0.30
N ARG A 142 -27.73 4.64 1.20
CA ARG A 142 -29.13 4.77 1.65
C ARG A 142 -29.36 6.12 2.34
N ARG A 143 -28.48 6.52 3.26
CA ARG A 143 -28.56 7.80 3.98
C ARG A 143 -28.46 9.00 3.05
N THR A 144 -27.65 8.91 2.00
CA THR A 144 -27.50 9.99 1.01
C THR A 144 -28.83 10.25 0.29
N ILE A 145 -29.57 9.19 -0.06
CA ILE A 145 -30.90 9.31 -0.68
C ILE A 145 -31.90 9.93 0.31
N GLU A 146 -31.96 9.40 1.53
CA GLU A 146 -32.85 9.91 2.58
C GLU A 146 -32.55 11.37 2.93
N TYR A 147 -31.26 11.73 2.99
CA TYR A 147 -30.81 13.10 3.19
C TYR A 147 -31.26 14.00 2.04
N GLY A 148 -31.17 13.53 0.78
CA GLY A 148 -31.67 14.28 -0.37
C GLY A 148 -33.16 14.57 -0.27
N TYR A 149 -33.97 13.57 0.11
CA TYR A 149 -35.41 13.77 0.35
C TYR A 149 -35.70 14.72 1.51
N TRP A 150 -35.01 14.54 2.63
CA TRP A 150 -35.17 15.43 3.78
C TRP A 150 -34.77 16.88 3.44
N ALA A 151 -33.65 17.05 2.74
CA ALA A 151 -33.15 18.36 2.34
C ALA A 151 -34.11 19.03 1.35
N SER A 152 -34.71 18.29 0.42
CA SER A 152 -35.70 18.85 -0.51
C SER A 152 -36.96 19.33 0.21
N VAL A 153 -37.47 18.55 1.16
CA VAL A 153 -38.60 18.95 2.01
C VAL A 153 -38.28 20.21 2.81
N GLU A 154 -37.09 20.28 3.40
CA GLU A 154 -36.62 21.47 4.13
C GLU A 154 -36.53 22.70 3.24
N TRP A 155 -36.02 22.57 2.02
CA TRP A 155 -35.96 23.68 1.06
C TRP A 155 -37.35 24.12 0.60
N LEU A 156 -38.26 23.18 0.30
CA LEU A 156 -39.65 23.50 -0.03
C LEU A 156 -40.38 24.21 1.11
N ALA A 157 -40.14 23.78 2.36
CA ALA A 157 -40.70 24.45 3.53
C ALA A 157 -40.18 25.89 3.67
N ARG A 158 -38.92 26.14 3.31
CA ARG A 158 -38.30 27.47 3.35
C ARG A 158 -38.87 28.44 2.31
N ALA A 159 -39.39 27.94 1.18
CA ALA A 159 -39.97 28.77 0.12
C ALA A 159 -41.02 29.76 0.66
N ASN A 160 -41.81 29.36 1.67
CA ASN A 160 -42.86 30.19 2.24
C ASN A 160 -42.60 30.59 3.72
N ALA A 161 -41.44 30.25 4.28
CA ALA A 161 -41.17 30.44 5.71
C ALA A 161 -40.81 31.89 6.09
N ARG A 162 -40.37 32.72 5.13
CA ARG A 162 -40.00 34.12 5.37
C ARG A 162 -41.05 35.05 4.77
N THR A 163 -41.88 35.66 5.62
CA THR A 163 -42.71 36.80 5.22
C THR A 163 -41.90 38.09 5.40
N ILE A 164 -41.50 38.74 4.31
CA ILE A 164 -40.68 39.96 4.39
C ILE A 164 -41.63 41.16 4.54
N ARG A 165 -41.79 41.65 5.77
CA ARG A 165 -42.66 42.80 6.04
C ARG A 165 -42.07 44.07 5.38
N GLY A 166 -42.66 44.49 4.26
CA GLY A 166 -42.18 45.61 3.44
C GLY A 166 -41.15 45.22 2.37
N GLY A 167 -41.02 43.94 2.02
CA GLY A 167 -40.19 43.49 0.91
C GLY A 167 -40.81 43.82 -0.45
N SER A 168 -39.97 43.91 -1.50
CA SER A 168 -40.48 44.01 -2.88
C SER A 168 -40.85 42.63 -3.40
N GLU A 169 -41.85 42.58 -4.28
CA GLU A 169 -42.43 41.34 -4.83
C GLU A 169 -41.37 40.48 -5.54
N GLU A 170 -40.41 41.12 -6.20
CA GLU A 170 -39.31 40.45 -6.91
C GLU A 170 -38.39 39.65 -5.97
N LEU A 171 -38.21 40.12 -4.73
CA LEU A 171 -37.39 39.44 -3.73
C LEU A 171 -38.11 38.20 -3.18
N GLU A 172 -39.43 38.28 -2.99
CA GLU A 172 -40.23 37.13 -2.55
C GLU A 172 -40.27 36.05 -3.64
N GLU A 173 -40.48 36.43 -4.89
CA GLU A 173 -40.43 35.52 -6.03
C GLU A 173 -39.04 34.86 -6.17
N GLY A 174 -37.96 35.64 -6.04
CA GLY A 174 -36.59 35.12 -6.11
C GLY A 174 -36.25 34.14 -5.00
N LEU A 175 -36.73 34.36 -3.77
CA LEU A 175 -36.52 33.43 -2.65
C LEU A 175 -37.29 32.12 -2.85
N VAL A 176 -38.50 32.19 -3.36
CA VAL A 176 -39.30 31.02 -3.72
C VAL A 176 -38.59 30.23 -4.82
N ALA A 177 -38.22 30.90 -5.92
CA ALA A 177 -37.53 30.26 -7.04
C ALA A 177 -36.22 29.58 -6.62
N TYR A 178 -35.40 30.25 -5.80
CA TYR A 178 -34.16 29.68 -5.27
C TYR A 178 -34.41 28.47 -4.36
N ALA A 179 -35.43 28.53 -3.50
CA ALA A 179 -35.80 27.40 -2.65
C ALA A 179 -36.27 26.18 -3.48
N PHE A 180 -37.00 26.40 -4.58
CA PHE A 180 -37.36 25.33 -5.52
C PHE A 180 -36.16 24.81 -6.32
N GLU A 181 -35.18 25.65 -6.64
CA GLU A 181 -33.95 25.21 -7.32
C GLU A 181 -33.06 24.34 -6.42
N GLN A 182 -33.04 24.62 -5.11
CA GLN A 182 -32.24 23.86 -4.14
C GLN A 182 -32.91 22.57 -3.66
N ALA A 183 -34.21 22.41 -3.86
CA ALA A 183 -34.97 21.23 -3.46
C ALA A 183 -34.82 20.07 -4.47
#